data_AF-A0A6N3AQ22-F1
#
_entry.id   AF-A0A6N3AQ22-F1
#
_cell.length_a   1.000
_cell.length_b   1.000
_cell.length_c   1.000
_cell.angle_alpha   90.00
_cell.angle_beta   90.00
_cell.angle_gamma   90.00
#
_symmetry.space_group_name_H-M   'P 1'
#
loop_
_entity.id
_entity.type
_entity.pdbx_description
1 polymer ?
#
loop_
_entity_poly.entity_id
_entity_poly.type
_entity_poly.pdbx_seq_one_letter_code
_entity_poly.pdbx_strand_id
1 'polypeptide(L)'
;MRPNDKILLENISDYFNYKGIAPNMIDDIKEKIRQDLPKSEAHDVDYIEYRKKAPAEIILTIQRNLFGLQLNPILFFIINFLLISYLYDKQFVPFQAATGLSLIYCLIIFPITVFVYFRIVRKNYLYSNKAEVMIGIGIVIVAAILVALHGLNIDLGVIVVTKYAHIFVFFFGLIMAGLGLYYKRFEFTGVGLLLAQKTIDAVILDPNIAQIGTIIIWVLILAVIIFYSIKLSTRGK
;
A
#
# COMPACT_ATOMS: atom_id res chain seq x y z
N MET A 1 -29.78 -18.56 -3.77
CA MET A 1 -28.99 -18.71 -2.53
C MET A 1 -29.41 -19.97 -1.80
N ARG A 2 -28.48 -20.91 -1.61
CA ARG A 2 -28.77 -22.24 -1.07
C ARG A 2 -28.87 -22.21 0.47
N PRO A 3 -29.54 -23.18 1.10
CA PRO A 3 -29.69 -23.22 2.56
C PRO A 3 -28.36 -23.19 3.31
N ASN A 4 -27.36 -23.93 2.82
CA ASN A 4 -26.03 -24.01 3.43
C ASN A 4 -25.25 -22.69 3.32
N ASP A 5 -25.46 -21.91 2.26
CA ASP A 5 -24.84 -20.58 2.10
C ASP A 5 -25.44 -19.56 3.10
N LYS A 6 -26.74 -19.69 3.41
CA LYS A 6 -27.41 -18.85 4.41
C LYS A 6 -26.87 -19.13 5.81
N ILE A 7 -26.71 -20.41 6.17
CA ILE A 7 -26.12 -20.84 7.45
C ILE A 7 -24.67 -20.35 7.58
N LEU A 8 -23.89 -20.38 6.50
CA LEU A 8 -22.53 -19.85 6.51
C LEU A 8 -22.49 -18.34 6.80
N LEU A 9 -23.38 -17.54 6.19
CA LEU A 9 -23.44 -16.10 6.45
C LEU A 9 -23.85 -15.77 7.89
N GLU A 10 -24.74 -16.57 8.47
CA GLU A 10 -25.18 -16.44 9.86
C GLU A 10 -24.03 -16.76 10.83
N ASN A 11 -23.34 -17.89 10.63
CA ASN A 11 -22.16 -18.26 11.41
C ASN A 11 -21.05 -17.18 11.36
N ILE A 12 -20.84 -16.58 10.20
CA ILE A 12 -19.90 -15.46 10.02
C ILE A 12 -20.36 -14.23 10.82
N SER A 13 -21.65 -13.90 10.75
CA SER A 13 -22.23 -12.81 11.52
C SER A 13 -22.00 -13.00 13.01
N ASP A 14 -22.36 -14.18 13.53
CA ASP A 14 -22.33 -14.47 14.96
C ASP A 14 -20.91 -14.47 15.49
N TYR A 15 -19.96 -15.05 14.74
CA TYR A 15 -18.56 -15.04 15.11
C TYR A 15 -17.97 -13.63 15.19
N PHE A 16 -18.22 -12.79 14.18
CA PHE A 16 -17.64 -11.44 14.15
C PHE A 16 -18.36 -10.47 15.10
N ASN A 17 -19.66 -10.66 15.33
CA ASN A 17 -20.41 -9.96 16.38
C ASN A 17 -19.83 -10.31 17.76
N TYR A 18 -19.60 -11.59 18.04
CA TYR A 18 -18.97 -12.04 19.29
C TYR A 18 -17.56 -11.47 19.48
N LYS A 19 -16.80 -11.32 18.38
CA LYS A 19 -15.46 -10.71 18.39
C LYS A 19 -15.47 -9.17 18.50
N GLY A 20 -16.64 -8.53 18.54
CA GLY A 20 -16.77 -7.08 18.67
C GLY A 20 -16.33 -6.32 17.42
N ILE A 21 -16.43 -6.93 16.22
CA ILE A 21 -16.20 -6.21 14.97
C ILE A 21 -17.40 -5.29 14.67
N ALA A 22 -17.12 -4.09 14.18
CA ALA A 22 -18.15 -3.11 13.85
C ALA A 22 -19.18 -3.67 12.84
N PRO A 23 -20.50 -3.39 13.01
CA PRO A 23 -21.56 -3.96 12.18
C PRO A 23 -21.38 -3.68 10.67
N ASN A 24 -20.91 -2.48 10.32
CA ASN A 24 -20.64 -2.09 8.94
C ASN A 24 -19.59 -2.99 8.25
N MET A 25 -18.58 -3.45 8.99
CA MET A 25 -17.54 -4.36 8.49
C MET A 25 -18.10 -5.78 8.31
N ILE A 26 -19.01 -6.20 9.19
CA ILE A 26 -19.71 -7.49 9.08
C ILE A 26 -20.61 -7.50 7.85
N ASP A 27 -21.33 -6.41 7.60
CA ASP A 27 -22.16 -6.24 6.42
C ASP A 27 -21.34 -6.23 5.13
N ASP A 28 -20.19 -5.55 5.12
CA ASP A 28 -19.25 -5.57 3.97
C ASP A 28 -18.72 -7.00 3.70
N ILE A 29 -18.35 -7.75 4.74
CA ILE A 29 -17.95 -9.17 4.60
C ILE A 29 -19.08 -10.00 3.98
N LYS A 30 -20.31 -9.87 4.50
CA LYS A 30 -21.47 -10.61 3.99
C LYS A 30 -21.75 -10.28 2.52
N GLU A 31 -21.76 -8.99 2.18
CA GLU A 31 -22.05 -8.53 0.83
C GLU A 31 -21.01 -9.04 -0.18
N LYS A 32 -19.76 -9.13 0.24
CA LYS A 32 -18.69 -9.64 -0.61
C LYS A 32 -18.68 -11.14 -0.75
N ILE A 33 -19.12 -11.87 0.26
CA ILE A 33 -19.42 -13.29 0.10
C ILE A 33 -20.57 -13.45 -0.89
N ARG A 34 -21.66 -12.67 -0.77
CA ARG A 34 -22.79 -12.70 -1.73
C ARG A 34 -22.34 -12.44 -3.16
N GLN A 35 -21.44 -11.49 -3.38
CA GLN A 35 -20.84 -11.23 -4.70
C GLN A 35 -19.96 -12.38 -5.22
N ASP A 36 -19.46 -13.24 -4.35
CA ASP A 36 -18.62 -14.39 -4.70
C ASP A 36 -19.42 -15.70 -4.88
N LEU A 37 -20.64 -15.78 -4.32
CA LEU A 37 -21.56 -16.93 -4.47
C LEU A 37 -21.89 -17.31 -5.92
N PRO A 38 -22.05 -16.38 -6.88
CA PRO A 38 -22.30 -16.75 -8.27
C PRO A 38 -21.22 -17.68 -8.86
N LYS A 39 -19.99 -17.68 -8.31
CA LYS A 39 -18.93 -18.60 -8.75
C LYS A 39 -19.20 -20.05 -8.34
N SER A 40 -19.75 -20.28 -7.14
CA SER A 40 -20.13 -21.61 -6.70
C SER A 40 -21.45 -22.05 -7.36
N GLU A 41 -22.40 -21.13 -7.53
CA GLU A 41 -23.65 -21.39 -8.26
C GLU A 41 -23.38 -21.80 -9.72
N ALA A 42 -22.38 -21.23 -10.38
CA ALA A 42 -21.97 -21.63 -11.73
C ALA A 42 -21.42 -23.07 -11.82
N HIS A 43 -20.97 -23.64 -10.71
CA HIS A 43 -20.48 -25.03 -10.62
C HIS A 43 -21.53 -25.97 -9.99
N ASP A 44 -22.74 -25.48 -9.76
CA ASP A 44 -23.85 -26.19 -9.11
C ASP A 44 -23.50 -26.79 -7.72
N VAL A 45 -22.53 -26.21 -7.01
CA VAL A 45 -22.09 -26.68 -5.68
C VAL A 45 -22.28 -25.61 -4.61
N ASP A 46 -22.34 -26.04 -3.35
CA ASP A 46 -22.38 -25.14 -2.21
C ASP A 46 -21.07 -24.35 -2.07
N TYR A 47 -21.13 -23.16 -1.48
CA TYR A 47 -19.95 -22.30 -1.38
C TYR A 47 -18.80 -22.95 -0.59
N ILE A 48 -19.12 -23.69 0.47
CA ILE A 48 -18.15 -24.43 1.30
C ILE A 48 -17.41 -25.48 0.45
N GLU A 49 -18.14 -26.19 -0.40
CA GLU A 49 -17.63 -27.24 -1.27
C GLU A 49 -16.81 -26.66 -2.43
N TYR A 50 -17.29 -25.59 -3.06
CA TYR A 50 -16.54 -24.82 -4.05
C TYR A 50 -15.19 -24.32 -3.49
N ARG A 51 -15.21 -23.83 -2.25
CA ARG A 51 -14.02 -23.33 -1.54
C ARG A 51 -13.11 -24.45 -1.04
N LYS A 52 -13.58 -25.70 -1.01
CA LYS A 52 -12.90 -26.88 -0.44
C LYS A 52 -12.36 -26.63 0.96
N LYS A 53 -13.15 -25.95 1.81
CA LYS A 53 -12.76 -25.52 3.15
C LYS A 53 -13.93 -25.61 4.11
N ALA A 54 -13.65 -25.96 5.37
CA ALA A 54 -14.67 -25.93 6.40
C ALA A 54 -15.12 -24.48 6.71
N PRO A 55 -16.36 -24.26 7.21
CA PRO A 55 -16.85 -22.94 7.62
C PRO A 55 -15.88 -22.20 8.56
N ALA A 56 -15.32 -22.92 9.54
CA ALA A 56 -14.35 -22.39 10.48
C ALA A 56 -13.06 -21.90 9.80
N GLU A 57 -12.57 -22.61 8.78
CA GLU A 57 -11.38 -22.19 8.03
C GLU A 57 -11.64 -20.95 7.16
N ILE A 58 -12.86 -20.81 6.65
CA ILE A 58 -13.31 -19.61 5.92
C ILE A 58 -13.33 -18.42 6.87
N ILE A 59 -13.94 -18.57 8.05
CA ILE A 59 -13.97 -17.53 9.10
C ILE A 59 -12.56 -17.12 9.51
N LEU A 60 -11.68 -18.10 9.81
CA LEU A 60 -10.28 -17.83 10.17
C LEU A 60 -9.51 -17.12 9.04
N THR A 61 -9.78 -17.50 7.78
CA THR A 61 -9.18 -16.82 6.61
C THR A 61 -9.63 -15.36 6.55
N ILE A 62 -10.94 -15.10 6.69
CA ILE A 62 -11.50 -13.75 6.69
C ILE A 62 -10.90 -12.93 7.82
N GLN A 63 -10.88 -13.44 9.05
CA GLN A 63 -10.31 -12.75 10.21
C GLN A 63 -8.86 -12.34 9.97
N ARG A 64 -7.99 -13.30 9.60
CA ARG A 64 -6.56 -13.00 9.36
C ARG A 64 -6.37 -11.97 8.24
N ASN A 65 -7.13 -12.09 7.16
CA ASN A 65 -7.00 -11.19 6.02
C ASN A 65 -7.57 -9.80 6.32
N LEU A 66 -8.58 -9.68 7.18
CA LEU A 66 -9.15 -8.40 7.60
C LEU A 66 -8.08 -7.51 8.25
N PHE A 67 -7.32 -8.08 9.19
CA PHE A 67 -6.18 -7.40 9.81
C PHE A 67 -5.10 -7.05 8.77
N GLY A 68 -4.77 -8.00 7.88
CA GLY A 68 -3.79 -7.76 6.81
C GLY A 68 -4.20 -6.62 5.86
N LEU A 69 -5.49 -6.49 5.52
CA LEU A 69 -6.02 -5.43 4.67
C LEU A 69 -5.99 -4.05 5.34
N GLN A 70 -6.15 -4.00 6.66
CA GLN A 70 -6.05 -2.75 7.42
C GLN A 70 -4.60 -2.30 7.58
N LEU A 71 -3.68 -3.24 7.83
CA LEU A 71 -2.25 -2.95 8.04
C LEU A 71 -1.50 -2.70 6.73
N ASN A 72 -1.90 -3.33 5.62
CA ASN A 72 -1.19 -3.23 4.33
C ASN A 72 -1.00 -1.77 3.85
N PRO A 73 -2.03 -0.90 3.82
CA PRO A 73 -1.87 0.53 3.51
C PRO A 73 -0.87 1.27 4.42
N ILE A 74 -0.86 0.96 5.72
CA ILE A 74 0.01 1.60 6.70
C ILE A 74 1.46 1.20 6.44
N LEU A 75 1.71 -0.11 6.30
CA LEU A 75 3.04 -0.65 6.02
C LEU A 75 3.57 -0.15 4.67
N PHE A 76 2.72 -0.14 3.64
CA PHE A 76 3.08 0.41 2.33
C PHE A 76 3.52 1.87 2.44
N PHE A 77 2.77 2.69 3.18
CA PHE A 77 3.11 4.10 3.38
C PHE A 77 4.44 4.26 4.12
N ILE A 78 4.59 3.63 5.29
CA ILE A 78 5.78 3.81 6.16
C ILE A 78 7.05 3.34 5.47
N ILE A 79 7.04 2.15 4.87
CA ILE A 79 8.24 1.58 4.22
C ILE A 79 8.69 2.47 3.06
N ASN A 80 7.76 2.86 2.18
CA ASN A 80 8.11 3.70 1.04
C ASN A 80 8.46 5.13 1.45
N PHE A 81 7.80 5.67 2.47
CA PHE A 81 8.16 6.97 3.04
C PHE A 81 9.61 6.96 3.52
N LEU A 82 10.00 5.96 4.31
CA LEU A 82 11.35 5.85 4.86
C LEU A 82 12.38 5.66 3.75
N LEU A 83 12.14 4.72 2.83
CA LEU A 83 13.08 4.43 1.75
C LEU A 83 13.27 5.61 0.79
N ILE A 84 12.21 6.32 0.39
CA ILE A 84 12.33 7.54 -0.43
C ILE A 84 13.05 8.63 0.34
N SER A 85 12.68 8.84 1.61
CA SER A 85 13.25 9.93 2.39
C SER A 85 14.74 9.72 2.63
N TYR A 86 15.16 8.48 2.86
CA TYR A 86 16.51 8.12 3.27
C TYR A 86 17.43 7.80 2.10
N LEU A 87 16.98 7.02 1.10
CA LEU A 87 17.84 6.59 -0.01
C LEU A 87 17.86 7.59 -1.17
N TYR A 88 16.77 8.33 -1.39
CA TYR A 88 16.68 9.27 -2.49
C TYR A 88 17.20 10.65 -2.04
N ASP A 89 18.47 10.93 -2.33
CA ASP A 89 19.08 12.20 -1.96
C ASP A 89 18.67 13.32 -2.94
N LYS A 90 18.20 14.43 -2.35
CA LYS A 90 17.82 15.63 -3.08
C LYS A 90 19.05 16.34 -3.68
N GLN A 91 20.22 16.25 -3.02
CA GLN A 91 21.44 16.92 -3.47
C GLN A 91 21.92 16.42 -4.83
N PHE A 92 21.72 15.15 -5.15
CA PHE A 92 22.15 14.59 -6.42
C PHE A 92 21.24 14.96 -7.61
N VAL A 93 20.01 15.41 -7.36
CA VAL A 93 19.05 15.74 -8.42
C VAL A 93 19.51 16.94 -9.28
N PRO A 94 19.95 18.09 -8.70
CA PRO A 94 20.56 19.17 -9.47
C PRO A 94 21.78 18.73 -10.30
N PHE A 95 22.57 17.78 -9.77
CA PHE A 95 23.76 17.25 -10.42
C PHE A 95 23.48 16.11 -11.40
N GLN A 96 22.20 15.81 -11.68
CA GLN A 96 21.81 14.74 -12.59
C GLN A 96 22.42 13.39 -12.17
N ALA A 97 22.34 13.10 -10.88
CA ALA A 97 22.93 11.92 -10.29
C ALA A 97 21.94 11.23 -9.32
N ALA A 98 22.16 9.93 -9.10
CA ALA A 98 21.44 9.13 -8.13
C ALA A 98 22.37 8.06 -7.56
N THR A 99 22.16 7.65 -6.32
CA THR A 99 22.91 6.51 -5.74
C THR A 99 22.42 5.20 -6.33
N GLY A 100 23.29 4.19 -6.43
CA GLY A 100 22.89 2.85 -6.84
C GLY A 100 21.77 2.27 -5.94
N LEU A 101 21.81 2.54 -4.64
CA LEU A 101 20.74 2.17 -3.70
C LEU A 101 19.39 2.81 -4.06
N SER A 102 19.36 4.11 -4.40
CA SER A 102 18.14 4.80 -4.78
C SER A 102 17.53 4.24 -6.07
N LEU A 103 18.37 3.85 -7.04
CA LEU A 103 17.93 3.22 -8.29
C LEU A 103 17.36 1.83 -8.05
N ILE A 104 18.01 1.00 -7.21
CA ILE A 104 17.48 -0.31 -6.81
C ILE A 104 16.12 -0.14 -6.14
N TYR A 105 15.99 0.82 -5.24
CA TYR A 105 14.72 1.11 -4.60
C TYR A 105 13.64 1.51 -5.63
N CYS A 106 13.91 2.53 -6.47
CA CYS A 106 12.93 3.07 -7.41
C CYS A 106 12.53 2.08 -8.52
N LEU A 107 13.47 1.27 -9.03
CA LEU A 107 13.22 0.38 -10.17
C LEU A 107 12.74 -1.02 -9.75
N ILE A 108 13.11 -1.49 -8.56
CA ILE A 108 12.84 -2.87 -8.13
C ILE A 108 11.88 -2.88 -6.94
N ILE A 109 12.28 -2.29 -5.82
CA ILE A 109 11.52 -2.42 -4.56
C ILE A 109 10.18 -1.70 -4.65
N PHE A 110 10.18 -0.47 -5.14
CA PHE A 110 8.97 0.34 -5.22
C PHE A 110 7.89 -0.31 -6.11
N PRO A 111 8.16 -0.74 -7.35
CA PRO A 111 7.17 -1.46 -8.17
C PRO A 111 6.68 -2.76 -7.53
N ILE A 112 7.55 -3.53 -6.87
CA ILE A 112 7.15 -4.75 -6.18
C ILE A 112 6.22 -4.41 -5.00
N THR A 113 6.49 -3.35 -4.23
CA THR A 113 5.60 -2.94 -3.13
C THR A 113 4.22 -2.54 -3.64
N VAL A 114 4.15 -1.81 -4.77
CA VAL A 114 2.88 -1.42 -5.41
C VAL A 114 2.13 -2.65 -5.92
N PHE A 115 2.84 -3.60 -6.55
CA PHE A 115 2.24 -4.85 -7.03
C PHE A 115 1.64 -5.68 -5.89
N VAL A 116 2.39 -5.89 -4.80
CA VAL A 116 1.92 -6.61 -3.62
C VAL A 116 0.71 -5.92 -3.01
N TYR A 117 0.75 -4.59 -2.89
CA TYR A 117 -0.37 -3.81 -2.39
C TYR A 117 -1.67 -4.10 -3.16
N PHE A 118 -1.64 -3.98 -4.50
CA PHE A 118 -2.82 -4.22 -5.33
C PHE A 118 -3.28 -5.67 -5.31
N ARG A 119 -2.36 -6.63 -5.23
CA ARG A 119 -2.69 -8.06 -5.12
C ARG A 119 -3.46 -8.37 -3.84
N ILE A 120 -3.04 -7.81 -2.70
CA ILE A 120 -3.73 -7.96 -1.41
C ILE A 120 -5.14 -7.34 -1.48
N VAL A 121 -5.25 -6.13 -2.02
CA VAL A 121 -6.55 -5.44 -2.18
C VAL A 121 -7.49 -6.24 -3.09
N ARG A 122 -6.97 -6.80 -4.20
CA ARG A 122 -7.77 -7.58 -5.16
C ARG A 122 -8.29 -8.90 -4.57
N LYS A 123 -7.47 -9.61 -3.78
CA LYS A 123 -7.88 -10.85 -3.10
C LYS A 123 -8.89 -10.61 -1.98
N ASN A 124 -8.90 -9.39 -1.43
CA ASN A 124 -9.77 -8.96 -0.34
C ASN A 124 -9.70 -9.93 0.87
N TYR A 125 -10.68 -9.93 1.76
CA TYR A 125 -10.70 -10.81 2.94
C TYR A 125 -11.03 -12.27 2.61
N LEU A 126 -11.55 -12.57 1.42
CA LEU A 126 -12.09 -13.89 1.06
C LEU A 126 -11.00 -14.93 0.75
N TYR A 127 -9.92 -14.54 0.08
CA TYR A 127 -8.90 -15.46 -0.43
C TYR A 127 -7.59 -15.36 0.34
N SER A 128 -6.82 -16.44 0.39
CA SER A 128 -5.57 -16.43 1.16
C SER A 128 -4.50 -15.50 0.56
N ASN A 129 -3.94 -14.65 1.42
CA ASN A 129 -2.85 -13.70 1.09
C ASN A 129 -1.47 -14.19 1.58
N LYS A 130 -1.30 -15.50 1.84
CA LYS A 130 -0.05 -16.04 2.43
C LYS A 130 1.20 -15.71 1.60
N ALA A 131 1.12 -15.87 0.28
CA ALA A 131 2.23 -15.56 -0.62
C ALA A 131 2.57 -14.07 -0.61
N GLU A 132 1.56 -13.21 -0.69
CA GLU A 132 1.74 -11.75 -0.65
C GLU A 132 2.34 -11.27 0.68
N VAL A 133 1.93 -11.86 1.81
CA VAL A 133 2.54 -11.57 3.13
C VAL A 133 4.00 -11.99 3.16
N MET A 134 4.36 -13.15 2.60
CA MET A 134 5.75 -13.61 2.54
C MET A 134 6.63 -12.69 1.69
N ILE A 135 6.12 -12.23 0.53
CA ILE A 135 6.80 -11.22 -0.28
C ILE A 135 6.92 -9.90 0.51
N GLY A 136 5.88 -9.51 1.25
CA GLY A 136 5.91 -8.35 2.14
C GLY A 136 7.01 -8.41 3.20
N ILE A 137 7.20 -9.56 3.85
CA ILE A 137 8.29 -9.79 4.80
C ILE A 137 9.66 -9.67 4.08
N GLY A 138 9.78 -10.25 2.88
CA GLY A 138 10.98 -10.10 2.05
C GLY A 138 11.30 -8.64 1.74
N ILE A 139 10.30 -7.82 1.38
CA ILE A 139 10.46 -6.38 1.15
C ILE A 139 11.00 -5.68 2.40
N VAL A 140 10.47 -5.99 3.59
CA VAL A 140 10.91 -5.37 4.85
C VAL A 140 12.38 -5.71 5.15
N ILE A 141 12.78 -6.97 4.95
CA ILE A 141 14.16 -7.40 5.15
C ILE A 141 15.08 -6.66 4.18
N VAL A 142 14.74 -6.60 2.89
CA VAL A 142 15.55 -5.88 1.89
C VAL A 142 15.59 -4.38 2.20
N ALA A 143 14.47 -3.77 2.60
CA ALA A 143 14.41 -2.38 3.01
C ALA A 143 15.37 -2.09 4.18
N ALA A 144 15.38 -2.94 5.20
CA ALA A 144 16.29 -2.81 6.34
C ALA A 144 17.76 -2.93 5.91
N ILE A 145 18.09 -3.84 4.99
CA ILE A 145 19.44 -3.97 4.42
C ILE A 145 19.83 -2.70 3.67
N LEU A 146 18.96 -2.16 2.80
CA LEU A 146 19.26 -0.94 2.05
C LEU A 146 19.52 0.25 2.97
N VAL A 147 18.71 0.41 4.03
CA VAL A 147 18.91 1.45 5.05
C VAL A 147 20.22 1.25 5.80
N ALA A 148 20.55 0.03 6.20
CA ALA A 148 21.81 -0.27 6.87
C ALA A 148 23.03 0.02 5.97
N LEU A 149 22.97 -0.35 4.69
CA LEU A 149 24.02 -0.06 3.72
C LEU A 149 24.24 1.44 3.54
N HIS A 150 23.17 2.21 3.37
CA HIS A 150 23.26 3.68 3.29
C HIS A 150 23.83 4.28 4.57
N GLY A 151 23.42 3.79 5.75
CA GLY A 151 23.97 4.22 7.04
C GLY A 151 25.46 3.92 7.23
N LEU A 152 26.01 2.94 6.50
CA LEU A 152 27.45 2.63 6.44
C LEU A 152 28.17 3.35 5.28
N ASN A 153 27.50 4.28 4.59
CA ASN A 153 27.98 4.98 3.39
C ASN A 153 28.29 4.05 2.20
N ILE A 154 27.62 2.89 2.12
CA ILE A 154 27.76 1.95 0.99
C ILE A 154 26.64 2.24 -0.02
N ASP A 155 26.81 3.29 -0.82
CA ASP A 155 25.78 3.79 -1.76
C ASP A 155 25.69 3.06 -3.11
N LEU A 156 26.56 2.06 -3.31
CA LEU A 156 26.74 1.36 -4.58
C LEU A 156 27.10 2.32 -5.74
N GLY A 157 27.83 3.39 -5.40
CA GLY A 157 28.30 4.41 -6.33
C GLY A 157 27.25 5.47 -6.67
N VAL A 158 27.74 6.55 -7.29
CA VAL A 158 26.92 7.64 -7.82
C VAL A 158 26.84 7.47 -9.33
N ILE A 159 25.62 7.31 -9.83
CA ILE A 159 25.33 7.04 -11.23
C ILE A 159 24.72 8.30 -11.82
N VAL A 160 25.22 8.72 -12.98
CA VAL A 160 24.66 9.85 -13.73
C VAL A 160 23.31 9.44 -14.31
N VAL A 161 22.27 10.19 -13.97
CA VAL A 161 20.90 9.98 -14.39
C VAL A 161 20.42 11.23 -15.12
N THR A 162 19.84 11.05 -16.31
CA THR A 162 19.40 12.19 -17.12
C THR A 162 18.41 13.07 -16.36
N LYS A 163 18.48 14.38 -16.55
CA LYS A 163 17.49 15.34 -16.02
C LYS A 163 16.05 14.91 -16.33
N TYR A 164 15.80 14.37 -17.53
CA TYR A 164 14.49 13.90 -17.94
C TYR A 164 13.94 12.77 -17.08
N ALA A 165 14.79 11.89 -16.55
CA ALA A 165 14.35 10.83 -15.65
C ALA A 165 13.85 11.41 -14.32
N HIS A 166 14.52 12.42 -13.75
CA HIS A 166 14.03 13.08 -12.54
C HIS A 166 12.74 13.87 -12.79
N ILE A 167 12.60 14.53 -13.94
CA ILE A 167 11.36 15.18 -14.36
C ILE A 167 10.22 14.15 -14.48
N PHE A 168 10.51 12.98 -15.06
CA PHE A 168 9.54 11.89 -15.16
C PHE A 168 9.08 11.44 -13.76
N VAL A 169 10.01 11.23 -12.82
CA VAL A 169 9.68 10.85 -11.43
C VAL A 169 8.82 11.92 -10.75
N PHE A 170 9.08 13.20 -11.00
CA PHE A 170 8.26 14.30 -10.49
C PHE A 170 6.80 14.20 -10.96
N PHE A 171 6.57 14.11 -12.27
CA PHE A 171 5.22 14.03 -12.82
C PHE A 171 4.53 12.72 -12.46
N PHE A 172 5.27 11.61 -12.42
CA PHE A 172 4.77 10.32 -11.93
C PHE A 172 4.29 10.44 -10.48
N GLY A 173 5.04 11.14 -9.62
CA GLY A 173 4.64 11.45 -8.25
C GLY A 173 3.34 12.25 -8.17
N LEU A 174 3.16 13.28 -9.01
CA LEU A 174 1.91 14.05 -9.08
C LEU A 174 0.72 13.22 -9.54
N ILE A 175 0.89 12.38 -10.58
CA ILE A 175 -0.16 11.48 -11.07
C ILE A 175 -0.56 10.50 -9.96
N MET A 176 0.43 9.89 -9.29
CA MET A 176 0.17 9.03 -8.14
C MET A 176 -0.57 9.77 -7.03
N ALA A 177 -0.21 11.02 -6.76
CA ALA A 177 -0.87 11.82 -5.74
C ALA A 177 -2.34 12.08 -6.05
N GLY A 178 -2.62 12.48 -7.30
CA GLY A 178 -3.97 12.72 -7.81
C GLY A 178 -4.82 11.44 -7.83
N LEU A 179 -4.30 10.33 -8.35
CA LEU A 179 -4.98 9.04 -8.34
C LEU A 179 -5.24 8.55 -6.92
N GLY A 180 -4.29 8.72 -6.00
CA GLY A 180 -4.45 8.39 -4.59
C GLY A 180 -5.61 9.16 -3.95
N LEU A 181 -5.73 10.45 -4.22
CA LEU A 181 -6.86 11.26 -3.74
C LEU A 181 -8.19 10.80 -4.35
N TYR A 182 -8.22 10.59 -5.66
CA TYR A 182 -9.42 10.16 -6.40
C TYR A 182 -9.97 8.82 -5.86
N TYR A 183 -9.09 7.84 -5.63
CA TYR A 183 -9.48 6.53 -5.09
C TYR A 183 -9.53 6.47 -3.56
N LYS A 184 -9.38 7.61 -2.86
CA LYS A 184 -9.36 7.69 -1.38
C LYS A 184 -8.28 6.80 -0.73
N ARG A 185 -7.16 6.59 -1.43
CA ARG A 185 -5.96 5.85 -1.02
C ARG A 185 -4.83 6.82 -0.69
N PHE A 186 -4.95 7.47 0.47
CA PHE A 186 -4.06 8.54 0.93
C PHE A 186 -2.60 8.11 1.08
N GLU A 187 -2.33 6.83 1.26
CA GLU A 187 -0.99 6.25 1.25
C GLU A 187 -0.26 6.47 -0.08
N PHE A 188 -0.95 6.35 -1.22
CA PHE A 188 -0.39 6.69 -2.53
C PHE A 188 -0.22 8.19 -2.70
N THR A 189 -1.11 8.97 -2.08
CA THR A 189 -1.00 10.43 -2.07
C THR A 189 0.26 10.89 -1.38
N GLY A 190 0.52 10.43 -0.16
CA GLY A 190 1.74 10.82 0.56
C GLY A 190 3.02 10.34 -0.13
N VAL A 191 3.04 9.12 -0.67
CA VAL A 191 4.20 8.62 -1.43
C VAL A 191 4.42 9.40 -2.74
N GLY A 192 3.35 9.70 -3.48
CA GLY A 192 3.43 10.50 -4.70
C GLY A 192 3.93 11.92 -4.44
N LEU A 193 3.44 12.56 -3.37
CA LEU A 193 3.92 13.87 -2.92
C LEU A 193 5.40 13.82 -2.50
N LEU A 194 5.87 12.76 -1.84
CA LEU A 194 7.29 12.60 -1.51
C LEU A 194 8.17 12.51 -2.75
N LEU A 195 7.77 11.74 -3.77
CA LEU A 195 8.49 11.66 -5.04
C LEU A 195 8.59 13.04 -5.69
N ALA A 196 7.48 13.77 -5.74
CA ALA A 196 7.45 15.15 -6.26
C ALA A 196 8.33 16.09 -5.43
N GLN A 197 8.31 15.98 -4.10
CA GLN A 197 9.14 16.78 -3.20
C GLN A 197 10.63 16.56 -3.47
N LYS A 198 11.07 15.31 -3.61
CA LYS A 198 12.47 14.94 -3.82
C LYS A 198 13.00 15.34 -5.20
N THR A 199 12.12 15.52 -6.18
CA THR A 199 12.48 15.79 -7.58
C THR A 199 12.12 17.17 -8.08
N ILE A 200 11.59 18.05 -7.21
CA ILE A 200 11.17 19.40 -7.59
C ILE A 200 12.30 20.23 -8.21
N ASP A 201 13.53 20.05 -7.74
CA ASP A 201 14.72 20.77 -8.24
C ASP A 201 15.09 20.37 -9.68
N ALA A 202 14.61 19.22 -10.17
CA ALA A 202 14.81 18.83 -11.57
C ALA A 202 13.91 19.65 -12.52
N VAL A 203 12.79 20.15 -12.00
CA VAL A 203 11.77 20.88 -12.77
C VAL A 203 11.92 22.38 -12.59
N ILE A 204 12.08 22.83 -11.34
CA ILE A 204 12.21 24.24 -10.98
C ILE A 204 13.68 24.54 -10.74
N LEU A 205 14.30 25.27 -11.68
CA LEU A 205 15.72 25.61 -11.63
C LEU A 205 16.04 26.78 -10.69
N ASP A 206 15.04 27.63 -10.38
CA ASP A 206 15.19 28.71 -9.41
C ASP A 206 15.17 28.12 -7.99
N PRO A 207 16.27 28.23 -7.22
CA PRO A 207 16.36 27.65 -5.88
C PRO A 207 15.31 28.21 -4.91
N ASN A 208 14.96 29.49 -5.02
CA ASN A 208 13.99 30.12 -4.12
C ASN A 208 12.58 29.56 -4.38
N ILE A 209 12.21 29.44 -5.65
CA ILE A 209 10.90 28.89 -6.04
C ILE A 209 10.83 27.40 -5.70
N ALA A 210 11.91 26.64 -5.93
CA ALA A 210 11.98 25.22 -5.59
C ALA A 210 11.88 24.97 -4.08
N GLN A 211 12.46 25.86 -3.26
CA GLN A 211 12.35 25.81 -1.80
C GLN A 211 10.92 26.09 -1.33
N ILE A 212 10.26 27.12 -1.87
CA ILE A 212 8.85 27.42 -1.55
C ILE A 212 7.97 26.22 -1.91
N GLY A 213 8.14 25.67 -3.12
CA GLY A 213 7.40 24.48 -3.55
C GLY A 213 7.66 23.26 -2.66
N THR A 214 8.90 23.07 -2.22
CA THR A 214 9.27 22.00 -1.26
C THR A 214 8.50 22.13 0.05
N ILE A 215 8.42 23.35 0.61
CA ILE A 215 7.69 23.61 1.86
C ILE A 215 6.20 23.34 1.68
N ILE A 216 5.61 23.80 0.57
CA ILE A 216 4.19 23.55 0.27
C ILE A 216 3.92 22.04 0.23
N ILE A 217 4.75 21.25 -0.46
CA ILE A 217 4.57 19.80 -0.55
C ILE A 217 4.71 19.15 0.83
N TRP A 218 5.63 19.58 1.68
CA TRP A 218 5.76 19.07 3.04
C TRP A 218 4.51 19.35 3.90
N VAL A 219 3.93 20.54 3.79
CA VAL A 219 2.67 20.88 4.48
C VAL A 219 1.54 19.97 3.99
N LEU A 220 1.46 19.70 2.68
CA LEU A 220 0.47 18.77 2.12
C LEU A 220 0.68 17.34 2.62
N ILE A 221 1.92 16.85 2.66
CA ILE A 221 2.26 15.53 3.23
C ILE A 221 1.80 15.45 4.69
N LEU A 222 2.09 16.47 5.50
CA LEU A 222 1.68 16.52 6.90
C LEU A 222 0.15 16.47 7.02
N ALA A 223 -0.57 17.26 6.23
CA ALA A 223 -2.04 17.25 6.21
C ALA A 223 -2.60 15.87 5.84
N VAL A 224 -2.00 15.18 4.86
CA VAL A 224 -2.35 13.81 4.46
C VAL A 224 -2.12 12.83 5.62
N ILE A 225 -0.99 12.92 6.32
CA ILE A 225 -0.67 12.05 7.47
C ILE A 225 -1.68 12.26 8.60
N ILE A 226 -1.98 13.51 8.96
CA ILE A 226 -2.95 13.85 10.01
C ILE A 226 -4.34 13.31 9.64
N PHE A 227 -4.80 13.59 8.42
CA PHE A 227 -6.10 13.12 7.96
C PHE A 227 -6.19 11.59 7.94
N TYR A 228 -5.14 10.92 7.48
CA TYR A 228 -5.05 9.46 7.45
C TYR A 228 -5.06 8.86 8.86
N SER A 229 -4.33 9.47 9.80
CA SER A 229 -4.30 9.06 11.21
C SER A 229 -5.67 9.20 11.88
N ILE A 230 -6.37 10.33 11.66
CA ILE A 230 -7.74 10.54 12.15
C ILE A 230 -8.68 9.47 11.60
N LYS A 231 -8.61 9.18 10.29
CA LYS A 231 -9.43 8.15 9.65
C LYS A 231 -9.15 6.74 10.16
N LEU A 232 -7.91 6.44 10.55
CA LEU A 232 -7.56 5.17 11.19
C LEU A 232 -8.11 5.08 12.61
N SER A 233 -8.02 6.17 13.39
CA SER A 233 -8.54 6.24 14.76
C SER A 233 -10.06 6.09 14.82
N THR A 234 -10.79 6.64 13.86
CA THR A 234 -12.26 6.57 13.81
C THR A 234 -12.80 5.23 13.34
N ARG A 235 -12.02 4.39 12.65
CA ARG A 235 -12.43 3.03 12.22
C ARG A 235 -12.57 2.03 13.36
N GLY A 236 -12.01 2.34 14.53
CA GLY A 236 -12.13 1.51 15.74
C GLY A 236 -13.31 1.87 16.64
N LYS A 237 -14.16 2.83 16.25
CA LYS A 237 -15.40 3.21 16.93
C LYS A 237 -16.59 2.88 16.03
#